data_AF-A0A5P6NF84-F1
#
_entry.id   AF-A0A5P6NF84-F1
#
_cell.length_a   1.000
_cell.length_b   1.000
_cell.length_c   1.000
_cell.angle_alpha   90.00
_cell.angle_beta   90.00
_cell.angle_gamma   90.00
#
_symmetry.space_group_name_H-M   'P 1'
#
loop_
_entity.id
_entity.type
_entity.pdbx_description
1 polymer ?
#
loop_
_entity_poly.entity_id
_entity_poly.type
_entity_poly.pdbx_seq_one_letter_code
_entity_poly.pdbx_strand_id
1 'polypeptide(L)' 'MEPLHAEFPSAVEISFTFRKNLRLHIDVKTLEEAHAVEARLPALCGGVFQELFSGSSPHHAFFHRVSAKVSR' A
#
# COMPACT_ATOMS: atom_id res chain seq x y z
N MET A 1 -12.40 -11.42 1.03
CA MET A 1 -11.07 -10.84 0.76
C MET A 1 -11.09 -9.41 1.33
N GLU A 2 -11.40 -9.28 2.63
CA GLU A 2 -11.86 -8.04 3.29
C GLU A 2 -10.91 -7.37 4.32
N PRO A 3 -9.70 -7.85 4.67
CA PRO A 3 -8.98 -7.27 5.80
C PRO A 3 -8.31 -5.91 5.51
N LEU A 4 -7.95 -5.61 4.26
CA LEU A 4 -7.10 -4.44 3.97
C LEU A 4 -7.84 -3.10 4.01
N HIS A 5 -9.09 -3.04 3.54
CA HIS A 5 -9.89 -1.81 3.64
C HIS A 5 -10.32 -1.50 5.08
N ALA A 6 -10.50 -2.53 5.91
CA ALA A 6 -10.79 -2.36 7.33
C ALA A 6 -9.57 -1.83 8.11
N GLU A 7 -8.36 -2.32 7.78
CA GLU A 7 -7.11 -1.84 8.39
C GLU A 7 -6.74 -0.42 7.95
N PHE A 8 -7.10 -0.05 6.71
CA PHE A 8 -6.79 1.24 6.09
C PHE A 8 -8.06 1.92 5.55
N PRO A 9 -8.89 2.50 6.43
CA PRO A 9 -10.11 3.20 6.01
C PRO A 9 -9.82 4.44 5.16
N SER A 10 -8.63 5.02 5.32
CA SER A 10 -8.12 6.15 4.53
C SER A 10 -7.66 5.78 3.12
N ALA A 11 -7.59 4.49 2.79
CA ALA A 11 -7.18 4.06 1.46
C ALA A 11 -8.24 4.46 0.43
N VAL A 12 -7.84 5.33 -0.50
CA VAL A 12 -8.65 5.76 -1.64
C VAL A 12 -8.81 4.61 -2.63
N GLU A 13 -7.73 3.88 -2.87
CA GLU A 13 -7.71 2.74 -3.79
C GLU A 13 -6.70 1.70 -3.29
N ILE A 14 -7.07 0.42 -3.39
CA ILE A 14 -6.19 -0.71 -3.10
C ILE A 14 -6.17 -1.61 -4.33
N SER A 15 -5.01 -1.70 -4.97
CA SER A 15 -4.83 -2.38 -6.25
C SER A 15 -3.66 -3.35 -6.20
N PHE A 16 -3.85 -4.55 -6.71
CA PHE A 16 -2.79 -5.56 -6.83
C PHE A 16 -2.33 -5.66 -8.28
N THR A 17 -1.02 -5.60 -8.51
CA THR A 17 -0.42 -5.77 -9.83
C THR A 17 0.56 -6.94 -9.82
N PHE A 18 0.38 -7.87 -10.75
CA PHE A 18 1.29 -8.98 -10.97
C PHE A 18 2.08 -8.75 -12.26
N ARG A 19 3.40 -8.53 -12.14
CA ARG A 19 4.31 -8.44 -13.30
C ARG A 19 5.32 -9.59 -13.30
N LYS A 20 6.28 -9.52 -12.38
CA LYS A 20 7.22 -10.62 -12.07
C LYS A 20 7.03 -11.12 -10.65
N ASN A 21 6.66 -10.22 -9.75
CA ASN A 21 6.29 -10.47 -8.37
C ASN A 21 4.92 -9.81 -8.12
N LEU A 22 4.17 -10.32 -7.15
CA LEU A 22 2.92 -9.69 -6.72
C LEU A 22 3.27 -8.39 -5.98
N ARG A 23 2.69 -7.27 -6.44
CA ARG A 23 2.85 -5.96 -5.81
C ARG A 23 1.48 -5.44 -5.38
N LEU A 24 1.42 -4.96 -4.15
CA LEU A 24 0.28 -4.23 -3.60
C LEU A 24 0.55 -2.74 -3.78
N HIS A 25 -0.46 -2.00 -4.21
CA HIS A 25 -0.46 -0.55 -4.30
C HIS A 25 -1.65 -0.02 -3.49
N ILE A 26 -1.39 0.89 -2.57
CA ILE A 26 -2.39 1.57 -1.75
C ILE A 26 -2.25 3.06 -2.00
N ASP A 27 -3.31 3.69 -2.50
CA ASP A 27 -3.37 5.14 -2.69
C ASP A 27 -4.08 5.80 -1.51
N VAL A 28 -3.50 6.87 -0.99
CA VAL A 28 -4.02 7.67 0.12
C VAL A 28 -3.95 9.16 -0.20
N LYS A 29 -4.71 9.97 0.55
CA LYS A 29 -4.84 11.40 0.27
C LYS A 29 -3.70 12.22 0.86
N THR A 30 -3.11 11.77 1.95
CA THR A 30 -2.09 12.52 2.69
C THR A 30 -0.81 11.72 2.90
N LEU A 31 0.31 12.45 3.06
CA LEU A 31 1.60 11.83 3.36
C LEU A 31 1.60 11.14 4.74
N GLU A 32 0.88 11.70 5.71
CA GLU A 32 0.72 11.12 7.05
C GLU A 32 0.04 9.74 6.99
N GLU A 33 -1.04 9.63 6.21
CA GLU A 33 -1.68 8.34 5.95
C GLU A 33 -0.74 7.38 5.23
N ALA A 34 0.08 7.87 4.30
CA ALA A 34 1.04 7.04 3.57
C ALA A 34 2.08 6.45 4.52
N HIS A 35 2.63 7.25 5.43
CA HIS A 35 3.54 6.78 6.46
C HIS A 35 2.87 5.81 7.43
N ALA A 36 1.61 6.05 7.80
CA ALA A 36 0.86 5.12 8.67
C ALA A 36 0.64 3.76 7.99
N VAL A 37 0.31 3.75 6.69
CA VAL A 37 0.21 2.53 5.89
C VAL A 37 1.58 1.86 5.83
N GLU A 38 2.64 2.57 5.47
CA GLU A 38 4.00 2.03 5.36
C GLU A 38 4.52 1.41 6.67
N ALA A 39 4.18 1.99 7.82
CA ALA A 39 4.56 1.44 9.13
C ALA A 39 3.76 0.18 9.51
N ARG A 40 2.47 0.12 9.17
CA ARG A 40 1.58 -1.00 9.56
C ARG A 40 1.63 -2.17 8.60
N LEU A 41 1.82 -1.90 7.31
CA LEU A 41 1.75 -2.89 6.24
C LEU A 41 2.72 -4.08 6.45
N PRO A 42 3.96 -3.93 6.93
CA PRO A 42 4.84 -5.06 7.23
C PRO A 42 4.31 -5.95 8.37
N ALA A 43 3.57 -5.40 9.32
CA ALA A 43 2.99 -6.17 10.42
C ALA A 43 1.73 -6.94 9.99
N LEU A 44 1.10 -6.56 8.87
CA LEU A 44 -0.08 -7.22 8.34
C LEU A 44 0.27 -8.52 7.62
N CYS A 45 -0.69 -9.45 7.64
CA CYS A 45 -0.58 -10.76 7.00
C CYS A 45 0.69 -11.54 7.40
N GLY A 46 1.24 -11.28 8.60
CA GLY A 46 2.38 -12.02 9.16
C GLY A 46 3.74 -11.70 8.55
N GLY A 47 3.98 -10.49 8.04
CA GLY A 47 5.32 -10.12 7.51
C GLY A 47 5.52 -10.37 6.02
N VAL A 48 4.45 -10.68 5.28
CA VAL A 48 4.52 -10.98 3.84
C VAL A 48 4.78 -9.76 2.97
N PHE A 49 4.55 -8.55 3.46
CA PHE A 49 4.81 -7.32 2.71
C PHE A 49 6.25 -6.84 2.97
N GLN A 50 7.05 -6.79 1.91
CA GLN A 50 8.46 -6.42 1.93
C GLN A 50 8.75 -5.41 0.83
N GLU A 51 9.92 -4.77 0.87
CA GLU A 51 10.35 -3.77 -0.12
C GLU A 51 9.27 -2.69 -0.32
N LEU A 52 8.94 -1.97 0.76
CA LEU A 52 7.96 -0.91 0.75
C LEU A 52 8.54 0.36 0.12
N PHE A 53 7.73 1.03 -0.68
CA PHE A 53 8.05 2.29 -1.33
C PHE A 53 6.85 3.22 -1.26
N SER A 54 6.98 4.35 -0.59
CA SER A 54 6.02 5.45 -0.65
C SER A 54 6.49 6.50 -1.67
N GLY A 55 5.57 6.99 -2.51
CA GLY A 55 5.89 7.98 -3.53
C GLY A 55 4.65 8.68 -4.10
N SER A 56 4.85 9.63 -5.02
CA SER A 56 3.75 10.30 -5.69
C SER A 56 3.01 9.32 -6.61
N SER A 57 1.67 9.32 -6.56
CA SER A 57 0.89 8.52 -7.50
C SER A 57 1.04 9.11 -8.92
N PRO A 58 1.28 8.30 -9.96
CA PRO A 58 1.48 8.82 -11.32
C PRO A 58 0.21 9.39 -11.96
N HIS A 59 -0.99 9.05 -11.46
CA HIS A 59 -2.27 9.53 -12.02
C HIS A 59 -2.89 10.69 -11.25
N HIS A 60 -2.47 10.92 -10.01
CA HIS A 60 -2.92 12.05 -9.19
C HIS A 60 -1.75 12.62 -8.42
N ALA A 61 -1.25 13.78 -8.86
CA ALA A 61 -0.13 14.47 -8.21
C ALA A 61 -0.38 14.81 -6.73
N PHE A 62 -1.64 14.78 -6.28
CA PHE A 62 -2.05 15.03 -4.90
C PHE A 62 -2.24 13.76 -4.06
N PHE A 63 -2.13 12.56 -4.65
CA PHE A 63 -2.23 11.31 -3.90
C PHE A 63 -0.87 10.67 -3.72
N HIS A 64 -0.73 10.04 -2.57
CA HIS A 64 0.45 9.29 -2.20
C HIS A 64 0.17 7.81 -2.41
N ARG A 65 1.09 7.11 -3.07
CA ARG A 65 1.00 5.68 -3.32
C ARG A 65 2.03 4.95 -2.48
N VAL A 66 1.57 4.05 -1.63
CA VAL A 66 2.43 3.06 -0.95
C VAL A 66 2.40 1.78 -1.77
N SER A 67 3.57 1.35 -2.22
CA SER A 67 3.76 0.11 -2.96
C SER A 67 4.54 -0.87 -2.11
N ALA A 68 4.12 -2.13 -2.06
CA ALA A 68 4.85 -3.18 -1.37
C ALA A 68 4.91 -4.44 -2.23
N LYS A 69 6.01 -5.16 -2.16
CA LYS A 69 6.12 -6.49 -2.75
C LYS A 69 5.58 -7.51 -1.76
N VAL A 70 4.75 -8.42 -2.27
CA VAL A 70 4.30 -9.57 -1.49
C VAL A 70 5.33 -10.68 -1.67
N SER A 71 6.05 -10.97 -0.59
CA SER A 71 7.01 -12.06 -0.47
C SER A 71 6.34 -13.21 0.28
N ARG A 72 6.53 -14.45 -0.19
CA ARG A 72 6.05 -15.67 0.45
C ARG A 72 7.24 -16.56 0.74
#